data_AF-A0A3D5ASL7-F1
#
_entry.id   AF-A0A3D5ASL7-F1
#
_cell.length_a   1.000
_cell.length_b   1.000
_cell.length_c   1.000
_cell.angle_alpha   90.00
_cell.angle_beta   90.00
_cell.angle_gamma   90.00
#
_symmetry.space_group_name_H-M   'P 1'
#
loop_
_entity.id
_entity.type
_entity.pdbx_description
1 polymer ?
#
loop_
_entity_poly.entity_id
_entity_poly.type
_entity_poly.pdbx_seq_one_letter_code
_entity_poly.pdbx_strand_id
1 'polypeptide(L)' 'MTKMLIDIDDEALAEAAKVLGTKTNEDSVNTALREGAARLRRAKAFDRLGEMAERGDFDELLDKQNYRPKPGQANW' A
#
# COMPACT_ATOMS: atom_id res chain seq x y z
N MET A 1 16.63 0.33 18.15
CA MET A 1 15.38 1.00 18.57
C MET A 1 15.68 1.91 19.73
N THR A 2 15.14 3.13 19.71
CA THR A 2 15.22 4.05 20.86
C THR A 2 14.14 3.67 21.87
N LYS A 3 14.48 3.60 23.15
CA LYS A 3 13.49 3.35 24.21
C LYS A 3 12.80 4.65 24.55
N MET A 4 11.47 4.65 24.49
CA MET A 4 10.62 5.78 24.84
C MET A 4 9.52 5.26 25.75
N LEU A 5 9.24 5.98 26.84
CA LEU A 5 8.10 5.68 27.69
C LEU A 5 6.87 6.35 27.07
N ILE A 6 5.85 5.57 26.75
CA ILE A 6 4.56 6.05 26.26
C ILE A 6 3.45 5.30 26.97
N ASP A 7 2.39 6.00 27.33
CA ASP A 7 1.16 5.35 27.79
C ASP A 7 0.40 4.84 26.56
N ILE A 8 0.00 3.58 26.61
CA ILE A 8 -0.72 2.90 25.54
C ILE A 8 -2.00 2.33 26.14
N ASP A 9 -3.09 2.37 25.39
CA ASP A 9 -4.32 1.68 25.73
C ASP A 9 -4.08 0.16 25.70
N ASP A 10 -4.20 -0.48 26.86
CA ASP A 10 -3.94 -1.91 27.05
C ASP A 10 -4.92 -2.80 26.27
N GLU A 11 -6.17 -2.37 26.09
CA GLU A 11 -7.16 -3.12 25.30
C GLU A 11 -6.79 -3.06 23.82
N ALA A 12 -6.46 -1.87 23.32
CA ALA A 12 -6.01 -1.71 21.94
C ALA A 12 -4.72 -2.50 21.65
N LEU A 13 -3.78 -2.52 22.61
CA LEU A 13 -2.55 -3.29 22.50
C LEU A 13 -2.82 -4.80 22.50
N ALA A 14 -3.73 -5.28 23.35
CA ALA A 14 -4.12 -6.69 23.38
C ALA A 14 -4.79 -7.14 22.07
N GLU A 15 -5.69 -6.31 21.52
CA GLU A 15 -6.32 -6.60 20.24
C GLU A 15 -5.31 -6.57 19.09
N ALA A 16 -4.38 -5.60 19.07
CA ALA A 16 -3.29 -5.57 18.11
C ALA A 16 -2.43 -6.84 18.20
N ALA A 17 -2.08 -7.29 19.41
CA ALA A 17 -1.30 -8.50 19.62
C ALA A 17 -2.00 -9.74 19.05
N LYS A 18 -3.31 -9.89 19.31
CA LYS A 18 -4.15 -10.98 18.78
C LYS A 18 -4.20 -10.97 17.26
N VAL A 19 -4.54 -9.81 16.67
CA VAL A 19 -4.67 -9.66 15.21
C VAL A 19 -3.35 -9.90 14.50
N LEU A 20 -2.25 -9.43 15.07
CA LEU A 20 -0.91 -9.54 14.48
C LEU A 20 -0.20 -10.86 14.83
N GLY A 21 -0.78 -11.69 15.72
CA GLY A 21 -0.18 -12.95 16.16
C GLY A 21 1.15 -12.77 16.91
N THR A 22 1.31 -11.64 17.60
CA THR A 22 2.57 -11.29 18.29
C THR A 22 2.49 -11.65 19.78
N LYS A 23 3.66 -11.91 20.39
CA LYS A 23 3.76 -12.41 21.77
C LYS A 23 4.22 -11.35 22.77
N THR A 24 4.84 -10.28 22.28
CA THR A 24 5.38 -9.21 23.13
C THR A 24 4.75 -7.87 22.76
N ASN A 25 4.65 -6.98 23.74
CA ASN A 25 4.12 -5.63 23.54
C ASN A 25 4.97 -4.85 22.52
N GLU A 26 6.30 -4.97 22.60
CA GLU A 26 7.21 -4.33 21.65
C GLU A 26 6.98 -4.84 20.22
N ASP A 27 6.85 -6.16 20.02
CA ASP A 27 6.59 -6.72 18.69
C ASP A 27 5.22 -6.29 18.16
N SER A 28 4.22 -6.24 19.04
CA SER A 28 2.86 -5.80 18.71
C SER A 28 2.87 -4.36 18.19
N VAL A 29 3.47 -3.44 18.95
CA VAL A 29 3.56 -2.02 18.59
C VAL A 29 4.36 -1.82 17.31
N ASN A 30 5.53 -2.45 17.21
CA ASN A 30 6.40 -2.28 16.05
C ASN A 30 5.81 -2.85 14.77
N THR A 31 5.06 -3.95 14.88
CA THR A 31 4.36 -4.55 13.74
C THR A 31 3.15 -3.72 13.35
N ALA A 32 2.35 -3.26 14.33
CA ALA A 32 1.21 -2.38 14.10
C ALA A 32 1.61 -1.08 13.39
N LEU A 33 2.70 -0.43 13.82
CA LEU A 33 3.19 0.79 13.20
C LEU A 33 3.65 0.56 11.75
N ARG A 34 4.36 -0.54 11.48
CA ARG A 34 4.80 -0.89 10.12
C ARG A 34 3.61 -1.16 9.20
N GLU A 35 2.65 -1.97 9.65
CA GLU A 35 1.47 -2.31 8.87
C GLU A 35 0.54 -1.11 8.66
N GLY A 36 0.34 -0.30 9.71
CA GLY A 36 -0.43 0.95 9.62
C GLY A 36 0.17 1.93 8.63
N ALA A 37 1.49 2.16 8.70
CA ALA A 37 2.20 3.00 7.76
C ALA A 37 2.16 2.45 6.32
N ALA A 38 2.27 1.13 6.14
CA ALA A 38 2.15 0.51 4.83
C ALA A 38 0.74 0.68 4.25
N ARG A 39 -0.31 0.48 5.07
CA ARG A 39 -1.71 0.68 4.68
C ARG A 39 -1.99 2.11 4.26
N LEU A 40 -1.53 3.09 5.04
CA LEU A 40 -1.70 4.51 4.71
C LEU A 40 -0.94 4.90 3.44
N ARG A 41 0.27 4.37 3.22
CA ARG A 41 1.02 4.60 1.98
C ARG A 41 0.27 4.06 0.75
N ARG A 42 -0.32 2.85 0.86
CA ARG A 42 -1.13 2.28 -0.23
C ARG A 42 -2.37 3.13 -0.50
N ALA A 43 -3.10 3.56 0.52
CA ALA A 43 -4.26 4.43 0.36
C ALA A 43 -3.91 5.73 -0.38
N LYS A 44 -2.85 6.43 0.05
CA LYS A 44 -2.37 7.65 -0.64
C LYS A 44 -1.93 7.40 -2.08
N ALA A 45 -1.38 6.22 -2.38
CA ALA A 45 -1.03 5.86 -3.75
C ALA A 45 -2.29 5.66 -4.61
N PHE A 46 -3.33 5.02 -4.05
CA PHE A 46 -4.63 4.90 -4.73
C PHE A 46 -5.28 6.26 -4.99
N ASP A 47 -5.25 7.17 -4.02
CA ASP A 47 -5.80 8.52 -4.18
C ASP A 47 -5.12 9.25 -5.35
N ARG A 48 -3.78 9.19 -5.41
CA ARG A 48 -3.01 9.76 -6.52
C ARG A 48 -3.33 9.12 -7.87
N LEU A 49 -3.52 7.80 -7.91
CA LEU A 49 -3.95 7.12 -9.14
C LEU A 49 -5.34 7.59 -9.58
N GLY A 50 -6.24 7.88 -8.64
CA GLY A 50 -7.54 8.50 -8.91
C GLY A 50 -7.38 9.89 -9.54
N GLU A 51 -6.58 10.77 -8.93
CA GLU A 51 -6.29 12.11 -9.46
C GLU A 51 -5.68 12.07 -10.87
N MET A 52 -4.78 11.11 -11.12
CA MET A 52 -4.20 10.90 -12.45
C MET A 52 -5.26 10.47 -13.48
N ALA A 53 -6.18 9.57 -13.07
CA ALA A 53 -7.27 9.13 -13.92
C ALA A 53 -8.24 10.28 -14.26
N GLU A 54 -8.59 11.11 -13.28
CA GLU A 54 -9.45 12.29 -13.49
C GLU A 54 -8.82 13.32 -14.43
N ARG A 55 -7.48 13.43 -14.45
CA ARG A 55 -6.74 14.29 -15.38
C ARG A 55 -6.61 13.70 -16.80
N GLY A 56 -7.00 12.44 -17.00
CA GLY A 56 -6.85 11.75 -18.28
C GLY A 56 -5.44 11.21 -18.54
N ASP A 57 -4.59 11.11 -17.51
CA ASP A 57 -3.21 10.63 -17.67
C ASP A 57 -3.13 9.19 -18.22
N PHE A 58 -4.22 8.43 -18.12
CA PHE A 58 -4.32 7.05 -18.63
C PHE A 58 -5.05 6.95 -19.98
N ASP A 59 -5.47 8.06 -20.58
CA ASP A 59 -6.25 8.05 -21.83
C ASP A 59 -5.44 7.47 -23.01
N GLU A 60 -4.12 7.66 -23.02
CA GLU A 60 -3.24 7.06 -24.03
C GLU A 60 -3.26 5.52 -24.01
N LEU A 61 -3.56 4.90 -22.85
CA LEU A 61 -3.69 3.45 -22.73
C LEU A 61 -4.97 2.91 -23.39
N LEU A 62 -5.93 3.78 -23.74
CA LEU A 62 -7.16 3.40 -24.42
C LEU A 62 -6.94 3.17 -25.92
N ASP A 63 -5.86 3.70 -26.50
CA ASP A 63 -5.53 3.47 -27.91
C ASP A 63 -4.91 2.07 -28.13
N LYS A 64 -5.80 1.12 -28.43
CA LYS A 64 -5.46 -0.28 -28.70
C LYS A 64 -4.67 -0.48 -30.00
N GLN A 65 -4.56 0.53 -30.89
CA GLN A 65 -3.81 0.39 -32.14
C GLN A 65 -2.30 0.29 -31.91
N ASN A 66 -1.78 0.84 -30.80
CA ASN A 66 -0.36 0.77 -30.43
C ASN A 66 0.00 -0.49 -29.62
N TYR A 67 -0.98 -1.22 -29.07
CA TYR A 67 -0.74 -2.40 -28.24
C TYR A 67 -0.61 -3.71 -29.05
N ARG A 68 -1.24 -3.79 -30.23
CA ARG A 68 -1.22 -5.01 -31.06
C ARG A 68 -0.18 -4.86 -32.18
N PRO A 69 0.87 -5.71 -32.25
CA PRO A 69 1.73 -5.73 -33.43
C PRO A 69 0.86 -6.04 -34.65
N LYS A 70 0.95 -5.18 -35.67
CA LYS A 70 0.22 -5.38 -36.92
C LYS A 70 0.70 -6.70 -37.54
N PRO A 71 -0.18 -7.67 -37.85
CA PRO A 71 0.23 -8.88 -38.53
C PRO A 71 0.77 -8.48 -39.92
N GLY A 72 2.09 -8.62 -40.11
CA GLY A 72 2.78 -8.23 -41.34
C GLY A 72 4.11 -7.47 -41.17
N GLN A 73 4.53 -7.11 -39.96
CA GLN A 73 5.84 -6.45 -39.70
C GLN A 73 6.90 -7.33 -39.03
N ALA A 74 6.67 -8.65 -38.91
CA ALA A 74 7.73 -9.57 -38.52
C ALA A 74 8.57 -9.91 -39.76
N ASN A 75 9.61 -9.12 -40.02
CA ASN A 75 10.67 -9.51 -40.94
C ASN A 75 11.55 -10.54 -40.21
N TRP A 76 11.40 -11.81 -40.58
CA TRP A 76 12.41 -12.85 -40.38
C TRP A 76 13.17 -13.03 -41.70
#